data_AF-A0AAV1LLS4-F1
#
_entry.id   AF-A0AAV1LLS4-F1
#
_cell.length_a   1.000
_cell.length_b   1.000
_cell.length_c   1.000
_cell.angle_alpha   90.00
_cell.angle_beta   90.00
_cell.angle_gamma   90.00
#
_symmetry.space_group_name_H-M   'P 1'
#
loop_
_entity.id
_entity.type
_entity.pdbx_description
1 polymer ?
#
loop_
_entity_poly.entity_id
_entity_poly.type
_entity_poly.pdbx_seq_one_letter_code
_entity_poly.pdbx_strand_id
1 'polypeptide(L)'
;MCNLPPKFHSVCRLCLSFCGDNCSDVKVPIFDRDKDKSRLSEMIMTYLSIMVSPSDMLPQVVCGSCAHKLDEFHTFRELSHKSEKLLEQFLHYANSLSGPKEVS
;
A
#
# COMPACT_ATOMS: atom_id res chain seq x y z
N MET A 1 -6.97 -17.22 -26.98
CA MET A 1 -7.28 -17.89 -25.69
C MET A 1 -5.96 -18.30 -25.08
N CYS A 2 -5.62 -17.84 -23.88
CA CYS A 2 -4.39 -18.25 -23.21
C CYS A 2 -4.61 -19.57 -22.47
N ASN A 3 -3.80 -20.58 -22.76
CA ASN A 3 -3.81 -21.86 -22.05
C ASN A 3 -3.02 -21.73 -20.74
N LEU A 4 -3.60 -21.07 -19.74
CA LEU A 4 -2.97 -20.89 -18.43
C LEU A 4 -3.22 -22.12 -17.52
N PRO A 5 -2.22 -22.57 -16.75
CA PRO A 5 -2.42 -23.62 -15.76
C PRO A 5 -3.47 -23.21 -14.71
N PRO A 6 -4.30 -24.15 -14.19
CA PRO A 6 -5.33 -23.83 -13.18
C PRO A 6 -4.79 -23.11 -11.93
N LYS A 7 -3.54 -23.40 -11.55
CA LYS A 7 -2.88 -22.82 -10.37
C LYS A 7 -2.39 -21.38 -10.59
N PHE A 8 -2.45 -20.86 -11.81
CA PHE A 8 -2.00 -19.51 -12.13
C PHE A 8 -2.73 -18.45 -11.30
N HIS A 9 -4.04 -18.58 -11.11
CA HIS A 9 -4.82 -17.65 -10.29
C HIS A 9 -4.77 -17.97 -8.78
N SER A 10 -3.98 -18.97 -8.39
CA SER A 10 -3.80 -19.40 -6.99
C SER A 10 -2.48 -18.91 -6.39
N VAL A 11 -1.82 -17.92 -6.99
CA VAL A 11 -0.61 -17.30 -6.44
C VAL A 11 -0.85 -15.84 -6.08
N CYS A 12 -0.08 -15.35 -5.10
CA CYS A 12 -0.06 -13.95 -4.72
C CYS A 12 0.42 -13.10 -5.90
N ARG A 13 -0.33 -12.05 -6.21
CA ARG A 13 -0.02 -11.08 -7.26
C ARG A 13 1.33 -10.38 -7.08
N LEU A 14 1.76 -10.20 -5.83
CA LEU A 14 2.93 -9.39 -5.49
C LEU A 14 4.21 -10.20 -5.27
N CYS A 15 4.11 -11.44 -4.78
CA CYS A 15 5.29 -12.25 -4.45
C CYS A 15 5.28 -13.66 -5.03
N LEU A 16 4.22 -14.04 -5.76
CA LEU A 16 4.04 -15.37 -6.36
C LEU A 16 3.94 -16.54 -5.36
N SER A 17 3.93 -16.29 -4.06
CA SER A 17 3.64 -17.31 -3.05
C SER A 17 2.26 -17.93 -3.30
N PHE A 18 2.15 -19.24 -3.11
CA PHE A 18 0.90 -19.96 -3.33
C PHE A 18 -0.16 -19.59 -2.28
N CYS A 19 -1.39 -19.33 -2.73
CA CYS A 19 -2.56 -18.93 -1.94
C CYS A 19 -3.76 -19.89 -2.14
N GLY A 20 -3.52 -21.17 -2.42
CA GLY A 20 -4.59 -22.16 -2.57
C GLY A 20 -5.14 -22.69 -1.24
N ASP A 21 -6.12 -23.58 -1.31
CA ASP A 21 -6.96 -24.03 -0.17
C ASP A 21 -6.19 -24.73 0.97
N ASN A 22 -4.94 -25.16 0.72
CA ASN A 22 -4.06 -25.80 1.70
C ASN A 22 -2.92 -24.88 2.17
N CYS A 23 -2.99 -23.57 1.89
CA CYS A 23 -1.98 -22.62 2.35
C CYS A 23 -2.32 -22.15 3.78
N SER A 24 -1.30 -22.06 4.63
CA SER A 24 -1.44 -21.44 5.96
C SER A 24 -1.65 -19.93 5.88
N ASP A 25 -1.31 -19.29 4.76
CA ASP A 25 -1.37 -17.85 4.60
C ASP A 25 -2.73 -17.42 4.03
N VAL A 26 -3.32 -16.39 4.61
CA VAL A 26 -4.68 -15.93 4.25
C VAL A 26 -4.69 -15.37 2.83
N LYS A 27 -5.64 -15.81 2.01
CA LYS A 27 -5.87 -15.25 0.67
C LYS A 27 -6.74 -14.00 0.78
N VAL A 28 -6.21 -12.85 0.36
CA VAL A 28 -6.91 -11.56 0.39
C VAL A 28 -7.25 -11.12 -1.04
N PRO A 29 -8.53 -10.96 -1.40
CA PRO A 29 -8.92 -10.41 -2.71
C PRO A 29 -8.42 -8.97 -2.90
N ILE A 30 -7.93 -8.65 -4.10
CA ILE A 30 -7.52 -7.28 -4.45
C ILE A 30 -8.74 -6.36 -4.57
N PHE A 31 -9.88 -6.88 -5.03
CA PHE A 31 -11.11 -6.11 -5.23
C PHE A 31 -12.26 -6.66 -4.38
N ASP A 32 -13.14 -5.78 -3.90
CA ASP A 32 -14.39 -6.19 -3.28
C ASP A 32 -15.36 -6.71 -4.36
N ARG A 33 -16.29 -7.59 -3.99
CA ARG A 33 -17.17 -8.30 -4.95
C ARG A 33 -17.94 -7.39 -5.92
N ASP A 34 -18.21 -6.15 -5.53
CA ASP A 34 -19.01 -5.19 -6.32
C ASP A 34 -18.29 -3.85 -6.55
N LYS A 35 -16.95 -3.79 -6.41
CA LYS A 35 -16.20 -2.54 -6.58
C LYS A 35 -14.96 -2.71 -7.44
N ASP A 36 -14.83 -1.84 -8.44
CA ASP A 36 -13.63 -1.72 -9.27
C ASP A 36 -12.43 -1.11 -8.52
N LYS A 37 -12.63 -0.66 -7.28
CA LYS A 37 -11.60 -0.15 -6.38
C LYS A 37 -11.81 -0.67 -4.97
N SER A 38 -10.70 -1.01 -4.33
CA SER A 38 -10.61 -1.31 -2.91
C SER A 38 -9.43 -0.57 -2.28
N ARG A 39 -9.40 -0.51 -0.95
CA ARG A 39 -8.24 -0.03 -0.18
C ARG A 39 -6.94 -0.73 -0.62
N LEU A 40 -6.99 -2.04 -0.83
CA LEU A 40 -5.82 -2.80 -1.23
C LEU A 40 -5.35 -2.44 -2.65
N SER A 41 -6.27 -2.27 -3.60
CA SER A 41 -5.92 -1.84 -4.96
C SER A 41 -5.26 -0.45 -4.98
N GLU A 42 -5.76 0.49 -4.15
CA GLU A 42 -5.23 1.83 -4.01
C GLU A 42 -3.84 1.82 -3.37
N MET A 43 -3.62 1.00 -2.35
CA MET A 43 -2.32 0.84 -1.71
C MET A 43 -1.28 0.23 -2.66
N ILE A 44 -1.64 -0.79 -3.44
CA ILE A 44 -0.75 -1.39 -4.45
C ILE A 44 -0.31 -0.32 -5.46
N MET A 45 -1.26 0.46 -5.99
CA MET A 45 -0.95 1.52 -6.95
C MET A 45 -0.12 2.63 -6.32
N THR A 46 -0.50 3.12 -5.14
CA THR A 46 0.14 4.27 -4.48
C THR A 46 1.55 3.96 -4.01
N TYR A 47 1.80 2.75 -3.50
CA TYR A 47 3.08 2.41 -2.86
C TYR A 47 4.02 1.63 -3.75
N LEU A 48 3.51 0.83 -4.67
CA LEU A 48 4.34 -0.01 -5.54
C LEU A 48 4.36 0.48 -6.99
N SER A 49 3.55 1.50 -7.33
CA SER A 49 3.38 1.97 -8.72
C SER A 49 2.93 0.86 -9.68
N ILE A 50 2.17 -0.12 -9.17
CA ILE A 50 1.62 -1.23 -9.95
C ILE A 50 0.15 -0.97 -10.19
N MET A 51 -0.24 -0.89 -11.47
CA MET A 51 -1.65 -0.80 -11.85
C MET A 51 -2.28 -2.19 -11.79
N VAL A 52 -3.39 -2.31 -11.06
CA VAL A 52 -4.21 -3.52 -10.99
C VAL A 52 -5.59 -3.23 -11.57
N SER A 53 -6.17 -4.22 -12.25
CA SER A 53 -7.51 -4.10 -12.81
C SER A 53 -8.31 -5.39 -12.59
N PRO A 54 -9.62 -5.32 -12.27
CA PRO A 54 -10.48 -6.49 -12.22
C PRO A 54 -10.58 -7.21 -13.57
N SER A 55 -10.30 -6.50 -14.67
CA SER A 55 -10.36 -7.01 -16.04
C SER A 55 -9.03 -7.56 -16.58
N ASP A 56 -7.94 -7.46 -15.81
CA ASP A 56 -6.67 -8.05 -16.23
C ASP A 56 -6.69 -9.58 -16.09
N MET A 57 -5.85 -10.27 -16.87
CA MET A 57 -5.79 -11.74 -16.87
C MET A 57 -4.88 -12.30 -15.75
N LEU A 58 -4.53 -11.49 -14.76
CA LEU A 58 -3.50 -11.78 -13.79
C LEU A 58 -4.13 -12.16 -12.43
N PRO A 59 -3.36 -12.67 -11.45
CA PRO A 59 -3.93 -13.08 -10.17
C PRO A 59 -4.60 -11.91 -9.43
N GLN A 60 -5.87 -12.10 -9.05
CA GLN A 60 -6.70 -11.07 -8.40
C GLN A 60 -6.63 -11.12 -6.86
N VAL A 61 -5.56 -11.72 -6.32
CA VAL A 61 -5.37 -11.93 -4.88
C VAL A 61 -3.95 -11.65 -4.43
N VAL A 62 -3.80 -11.33 -3.16
CA VAL A 62 -2.51 -11.24 -2.45
C VAL A 62 -2.51 -12.17 -1.24
N CYS A 63 -1.34 -12.63 -0.81
CA CYS A 63 -1.22 -13.33 0.47
C CYS A 63 -1.26 -12.35 1.65
N GLY A 64 -1.60 -12.87 2.85
CA GLY A 64 -1.66 -12.12 4.09
C GLY A 64 -0.37 -11.36 4.39
N SER A 65 0.78 -12.01 4.17
CA SER A 65 2.10 -11.38 4.33
C SER A 65 2.30 -10.12 3.48
N CYS A 66 1.83 -10.13 2.23
CA CYS A 66 1.93 -8.97 1.34
C CYS A 66 0.92 -7.88 1.68
N ALA A 67 -0.31 -8.25 2.07
CA ALA A 67 -1.31 -7.30 2.56
C ALA A 67 -0.80 -6.58 3.83
N HIS A 68 -0.24 -7.33 4.77
CA HIS A 68 0.31 -6.78 6.00
C HIS A 68 1.44 -5.77 5.75
N LYS A 69 2.40 -6.10 4.87
CA LYS A 69 3.47 -5.17 4.49
C LYS A 69 2.95 -3.86 3.90
N LEU A 70 1.87 -3.91 3.11
CA LEU A 70 1.23 -2.71 2.59
C LEU A 70 0.62 -1.88 3.73
N ASP A 71 -0.02 -2.51 4.71
CA ASP A 71 -0.56 -1.83 5.89
C ASP A 71 0.53 -1.19 6.76
N GLU A 72 1.65 -1.88 6.98
CA GLU A 72 2.82 -1.34 7.67
C GLU A 72 3.39 -0.14 6.92
N PHE A 73 3.52 -0.23 5.59
CA PHE A 73 4.01 0.87 4.76
C PHE A 73 3.07 2.08 4.78
N HIS A 74 1.75 1.86 4.73
CA HIS A 74 0.75 2.92 4.89
C HIS A 74 0.91 3.63 6.23
N THR A 75 1.00 2.86 7.31
CA THR A 75 1.15 3.39 8.67
C THR A 75 2.43 4.21 8.82
N PHE A 76 3.54 3.67 8.31
CA PHE A 76 4.83 4.36 8.31
C PHE A 76 4.76 5.67 7.52
N ARG A 77 4.18 5.65 6.32
CA ARG A 77 4.00 6.84 5.48
C ARG A 77 3.23 7.93 6.22
N GLU A 78 2.07 7.62 6.79
CA GLU A 78 1.25 8.61 7.50
C GLU A 78 2.00 9.19 8.71
N LEU A 79 2.71 8.35 9.46
CA LEU A 79 3.55 8.79 10.57
C LEU A 79 4.66 9.75 10.11
N SER A 80 5.36 9.43 9.02
CA SER A 80 6.43 10.27 8.46
C SER A 80 5.88 11.62 7.99
N HIS A 81 4.78 11.65 7.24
CA HIS A 81 4.17 12.91 6.79
C HIS A 81 3.68 13.78 7.96
N LYS A 82 3.07 13.16 8.98
CA LYS A 82 2.66 13.89 10.19
C LYS A 82 3.86 14.48 10.92
N SER A 83 4.92 13.70 11.06
CA SER A 83 6.17 14.13 11.70
C SER A 83 6.77 15.32 10.97
N GLU A 84 6.91 15.24 9.64
CA GLU A 84 7.45 16.32 8.81
C GLU A 84 6.65 17.61 8.97
N LYS A 85 5.32 17.52 8.83
CA LYS A 85 4.43 18.68 8.98
C LYS A 85 4.55 19.34 10.37
N LEU A 86 4.67 18.53 11.43
CA LEU A 86 4.86 19.06 12.78
C LEU A 86 6.21 19.76 12.92
N LEU A 87 7.28 19.18 12.38
CA LEU A 87 8.62 19.78 12.40
C LEU A 87 8.63 21.13 11.66
N GLU A 88 8.02 21.22 10.48
CA GLU A 88 7.86 22.48 9.73
C GLU A 88 7.08 23.53 10.54
N GLN A 89 6.00 23.13 11.21
CA GLN A 89 5.22 24.01 12.08
C GLN A 89 6.04 24.52 13.27
N PHE A 90 6.87 23.67 13.89
CA PHE A 90 7.78 24.08 14.96
C PHE A 90 8.78 25.11 14.47
N LEU A 91 9.38 24.92 13.29
CA LEU A 91 10.30 25.90 12.70
C LEU A 91 9.61 27.23 12.43
N HIS A 92 8.40 27.21 11.85
CA HIS A 92 7.64 28.43 11.60
C HIS A 92 7.31 29.18 12.91
N TYR A 93 6.88 28.45 13.93
CA TYR A 93 6.60 29.02 15.26
C TYR A 93 7.86 29.63 15.89
N ALA A 94 8.99 28.90 15.91
CA ALA A 94 10.25 29.41 16.44
C ALA A 94 10.73 30.68 15.74
N ASN A 95 10.57 30.76 14.41
CA ASN A 95 10.90 31.96 13.63
C ASN A 95 9.99 33.14 14.01
N SER A 96 8.70 32.90 14.28
CA SER A 96 7.77 33.96 14.70
C SER A 96 8.06 34.52 16.10
N LEU A 97 8.71 33.74 16.97
CA LEU A 97 9.13 34.17 18.31
C LEU A 97 10.49 34.86 18.33
N SER A 98 11.26 34.74 17.25
CA SER A 98 12.54 35.42 17.10
C SER A 98 12.27 36.91 16.83
N GLY A 99 12.28 37.74 17.87
CA GLY A 99 12.28 39.21 17.71
C GLY A 99 13.45 39.69 16.83
N PRO A 100 13.45 40.95 16.33
CA PRO A 100 14.55 41.45 15.51
C PRO A 100 15.86 41.20 16.24
N LYS A 101 16.81 40.54 15.56
CA LYS A 101 18.17 40.35 16.07
C LYS A 101 18.67 41.72 16.51
N GLU A 102 18.93 41.92 17.80
CA GLU A 102 19.58 43.14 18.26
C GLU A 102 20.90 43.24 17.49
N VAL A 103 20.99 44.30 16.68
CA VAL A 103 22.19 44.64 15.93
C VAL A 103 23.17 45.19 16.96
N SER A 104 24.18 44.39 17.30
CA SER A 104 25.35 44.82 18.05
C SER A 104 26.37 45.54 17.17
#